data_AF-A0A1G0K799-F1
#
_entry.id   AF-A0A1G0K799-F1
#
_cell.length_a   1.000
_cell.length_b   1.000
_cell.length_c   1.000
_cell.angle_alpha   90.00
_cell.angle_beta   90.00
_cell.angle_gamma   90.00
#
_symmetry.space_group_name_H-M   'P 1'
#
loop_
_entity.id
_entity.type
_entity.pdbx_description
1 polymer ?
#
loop_
_entity_poly.entity_id
_entity_poly.type
_entity_poly.pdbx_seq_one_letter_code
_entity_poly.pdbx_strand_id
1 'polypeptide(L)'
;MAEPSGDQGVVAALLERMSTQRIPRAQELKSRVDRGELLSDLDIDFLTDVMDDANSLRTLLDRHPEYKDLAARAMGLYHEITTKALENEKASG
;
A
#
# COMPACT_ATOMS: atom_id res chain seq x y z
N MET A 1 -21.04 30.52 4.50
CA MET A 1 -19.68 30.05 4.20
C MET A 1 -19.78 28.54 4.12
N ALA A 2 -19.65 27.96 2.93
CA ALA A 2 -19.71 26.51 2.78
C ALA A 2 -18.32 25.98 3.15
N GLU A 3 -18.20 25.18 4.20
CA GLU A 3 -16.95 24.53 4.60
C GLU A 3 -16.71 23.33 3.67
N PRO A 4 -15.79 23.38 2.70
CA PRO A 4 -15.51 22.26 1.82
C PRO A 4 -14.11 21.74 2.18
N SER A 5 -13.86 21.23 3.39
CA SER A 5 -12.45 20.99 3.78
C SER A 5 -12.15 19.85 4.76
N GLY A 6 -13.13 19.20 5.39
CA GLY A 6 -12.83 18.09 6.31
C GLY A 6 -12.24 16.86 5.62
N ASP A 7 -12.92 16.42 4.55
CA ASP A 7 -12.56 15.20 3.82
C ASP A 7 -11.24 15.37 3.05
N GLN A 8 -11.02 16.54 2.44
CA GLN A 8 -9.84 16.83 1.62
C GLN A 8 -8.54 16.90 2.45
N GLY A 9 -8.59 17.43 3.68
CA GLY A 9 -7.42 17.45 4.57
C GLY A 9 -7.03 16.07 5.08
N VAL A 10 -8.02 15.23 5.40
CA VAL A 10 -7.79 13.83 5.82
C VAL A 10 -7.23 13.01 4.67
N VAL A 11 -7.76 13.20 3.45
CA VAL A 11 -7.26 12.55 2.22
C VAL A 11 -5.82 12.93 1.95
N ALA A 12 -5.49 14.23 1.99
CA ALA A 12 -4.13 14.69 1.74
C ALA A 12 -3.14 14.08 2.75
N ALA A 13 -3.52 13.99 4.03
CA ALA A 13 -2.69 13.37 5.06
C ALA A 13 -2.50 11.86 4.84
N LEU A 14 -3.56 11.13 4.49
CA LEU A 14 -3.48 9.70 4.15
C LEU A 14 -2.60 9.46 2.92
N LEU A 15 -2.73 10.29 1.90
CA LEU A 15 -1.95 10.21 0.67
C LEU A 15 -0.47 10.52 0.89
N GLU A 16 -0.19 11.56 1.68
CA GLU A 16 1.16 11.93 2.08
C GLU A 16 1.79 10.80 2.89
N ARG A 17 1.05 10.22 3.83
CA ARG A 17 1.49 9.05 4.62
C ARG A 17 1.73 7.82 3.74
N MET A 18 0.86 7.53 2.77
CA MET A 18 1.08 6.46 1.80
C MET A 18 2.39 6.69 1.05
N SER A 19 2.59 7.88 0.50
CA SER A 19 3.72 8.19 -0.36
C SER A 19 5.05 8.25 0.39
N THR A 20 5.06 8.86 1.59
CA THR A 20 6.29 9.12 2.35
C THR A 20 6.66 8.02 3.32
N GLN A 21 5.71 7.21 3.78
CA GLN A 21 5.94 6.18 4.80
C GLN A 21 5.67 4.77 4.26
N ARG A 22 4.49 4.54 3.64
CA ARG A 22 4.07 3.19 3.25
C ARG A 22 4.79 2.69 2.00
N ILE A 23 4.93 3.52 0.96
CA ILE A 23 5.64 3.15 -0.28
C ILE A 23 7.11 2.76 -0.03
N PRO A 24 7.95 3.57 0.66
CA PRO A 24 9.35 3.20 0.86
C PRO A 24 9.50 1.89 1.64
N ARG A 25 8.64 1.65 2.63
CA ARG A 25 8.65 0.38 3.37
C ARG A 25 8.19 -0.81 2.50
N ALA A 26 7.18 -0.63 1.65
CA ALA A 26 6.78 -1.64 0.68
C ALA A 26 7.88 -1.93 -0.36
N GLN A 27 8.63 -0.91 -0.80
CA GLN A 27 9.78 -1.09 -1.69
C GLN A 27 10.91 -1.87 -1.02
N GLU A 28 11.17 -1.62 0.27
CA GLU A 28 12.14 -2.40 1.05
C GLU A 28 11.70 -3.86 1.16
N LEU A 29 10.42 -4.11 1.46
CA LEU A 29 9.83 -5.45 1.49
C LEU A 29 9.98 -6.15 0.14
N LYS A 30 9.70 -5.45 -0.97
CA LYS A 30 9.90 -5.98 -2.32
C LYS A 30 11.34 -6.41 -2.54
N SER A 31 12.31 -5.58 -2.14
CA SER A 31 13.73 -5.91 -2.27
C SER A 31 14.12 -7.15 -1.46
N ARG A 32 13.59 -7.30 -0.23
CA ARG A 32 13.80 -8.48 0.61
C ARG A 32 13.26 -9.76 -0.04
N VAL A 33 11.99 -9.76 -0.46
CA VAL A 33 11.41 -10.94 -1.11
C VAL A 33 12.03 -11.23 -2.47
N ASP A 34 12.53 -10.23 -3.19
CA ASP A 34 13.26 -10.45 -4.44
C ASP A 34 14.57 -11.23 -4.22
N ARG A 35 15.22 -11.01 -3.07
CA ARG A 35 16.40 -11.80 -2.62
C ARG A 35 16.08 -13.19 -2.12
N GLY A 36 14.81 -13.60 -2.09
CA GLY A 36 14.38 -14.89 -1.58
C GLY A 36 14.07 -14.91 -0.08
N GLU A 37 14.04 -13.75 0.60
CA GLU A 37 13.64 -13.71 2.00
C GLU A 37 12.13 -13.97 2.17
N LEU A 38 11.79 -14.53 3.33
CA LEU A 38 10.41 -14.76 3.74
C LEU A 38 9.84 -13.51 4.42
N LEU A 39 8.53 -13.34 4.32
CA LEU A 39 7.84 -12.29 5.06
C LEU A 39 7.67 -12.73 6.52
N SER A 40 7.97 -11.82 7.44
CA SER A 40 7.68 -12.03 8.85
C SER A 40 6.23 -11.66 9.17
N ASP A 41 5.73 -12.08 10.34
CA ASP A 41 4.38 -11.72 10.81
C ASP A 41 4.15 -10.20 10.82
N LEU A 42 5.18 -9.43 11.22
CA LEU A 42 5.18 -7.96 11.17
C LEU A 42 5.08 -7.40 9.74
N ASP A 43 5.65 -8.10 8.77
CA ASP A 43 5.60 -7.70 7.37
C ASP A 43 4.20 -7.96 6.80
N ILE A 44 3.58 -9.08 7.18
CA ILE A 44 2.20 -9.44 6.81
C ILE A 44 1.18 -8.47 7.44
N ASP A 45 1.35 -8.11 8.72
CA ASP A 45 0.52 -7.12 9.40
C ASP A 45 0.61 -5.74 8.73
N PHE A 46 1.84 -5.30 8.42
CA PHE A 46 2.07 -4.06 7.67
C PHE A 46 1.35 -4.06 6.31
N LEU A 47 1.47 -5.17 5.58
CA LEU A 47 0.83 -5.34 4.27
C LEU A 47 -0.69 -5.29 4.41
N THR A 48 -1.25 -5.92 5.44
CA THR A 48 -2.69 -5.90 5.73
C THR A 48 -3.20 -4.48 6.01
N ASP A 49 -2.49 -3.71 6.84
CA ASP A 49 -2.82 -2.32 7.16
C ASP A 49 -2.79 -1.41 5.91
N VAL A 50 -1.80 -1.56 5.04
CA VAL A 50 -1.74 -0.81 3.76
C VAL A 50 -2.95 -1.12 2.88
N MET A 51 -3.42 -2.37 2.88
CA MET A 51 -4.58 -2.76 2.08
C MET A 51 -5.91 -2.25 2.67
N ASP A 52 -6.02 -2.15 3.99
CA ASP A 52 -7.17 -1.52 4.64
C ASP A 52 -7.24 -0.01 4.35
N ASP A 53 -6.09 0.68 4.42
CA ASP A 53 -5.95 2.10 4.08
C ASP A 53 -6.35 2.33 2.62
N ALA A 54 -5.85 1.49 1.70
CA ALA A 54 -6.23 1.54 0.28
C ALA A 54 -7.73 1.27 0.03
N ASN A 55 -8.36 0.38 0.80
CA ASN A 55 -9.80 0.13 0.72
C ASN A 55 -10.62 1.32 1.22
N SER A 56 -10.18 1.96 2.30
CA SER A 56 -10.79 3.20 2.81
C SER A 56 -10.69 4.34 1.79
N LEU A 57 -9.59 4.39 1.03
CA LEU A 57 -9.41 5.34 -0.07
C LEU A 57 -10.26 5.00 -1.31
N ARG A 58 -10.87 3.82 -1.42
CA ARG A 58 -11.63 3.41 -2.62
C ARG A 58 -12.81 4.34 -2.94
N THR A 59 -13.57 4.74 -1.92
CA THR A 59 -14.69 5.69 -2.07
C THR A 59 -14.19 7.07 -2.48
N LEU A 60 -12.97 7.43 -2.09
CA LEU A 60 -12.33 8.69 -2.40
C LEU A 60 -11.73 8.71 -3.81
N LEU A 61 -11.17 7.58 -4.26
CA LEU A 61 -10.66 7.39 -5.63
C LEU A 61 -11.77 7.50 -6.69
N ASP A 62 -13.01 7.18 -6.33
CA ASP A 62 -14.19 7.41 -7.18
C ASP A 62 -14.42 8.92 -7.40
N ARG A 63 -14.24 9.71 -6.35
CA ARG A 63 -14.41 11.18 -6.35
C ARG A 63 -13.20 11.94 -6.88
N HIS A 64 -12.01 11.36 -6.77
CA HIS A 64 -10.73 11.98 -7.12
C HIS A 64 -9.92 11.09 -8.06
N PRO A 65 -10.18 11.15 -9.38
CA PRO A 65 -9.48 10.34 -10.36
C PRO A 65 -7.98 10.62 -10.45
N GLU A 66 -7.53 11.78 -9.97
CA GLU A 66 -6.11 12.16 -9.87
C GLU A 66 -5.28 11.17 -9.02
N TYR A 67 -5.90 10.49 -8.06
CA TYR A 67 -5.22 9.54 -7.19
C TYR A 67 -5.27 8.09 -7.69
N LYS A 68 -6.01 7.82 -8.79
CA LYS A 68 -6.13 6.47 -9.37
C LYS A 68 -4.79 5.88 -9.76
N ASP A 69 -3.89 6.70 -10.30
CA ASP A 69 -2.56 6.25 -10.72
C ASP A 69 -1.70 5.83 -9.52
N LEU A 70 -1.69 6.65 -8.45
CA LEU A 70 -0.96 6.33 -7.23
C LEU A 70 -1.51 5.07 -6.55
N ALA A 71 -2.84 4.96 -6.46
CA ALA A 71 -3.49 3.78 -5.91
C ALA A 71 -3.19 2.52 -6.74
N ALA A 72 -3.21 2.62 -8.07
CA ALA A 72 -2.87 1.51 -8.96
C ALA A 72 -1.41 1.07 -8.77
N ARG A 73 -0.47 2.02 -8.65
CA ARG A 73 0.94 1.71 -8.35
C ARG A 73 1.11 1.03 -7.00
N ALA A 74 0.41 1.50 -5.97
CA ALA A 74 0.45 0.89 -4.64
C ALA A 74 -0.12 -0.54 -4.64
N MET A 75 -1.26 -0.75 -5.30
CA MET A 75 -1.85 -2.09 -5.47
C MET A 75 -0.95 -3.03 -6.26
N GLY A 76 -0.33 -2.55 -7.34
CA GLY A 76 0.64 -3.32 -8.11
C GLY A 76 1.84 -3.74 -7.28
N LEU A 77 2.43 -2.80 -6.53
CA LEU A 77 3.56 -3.08 -5.64
C LEU A 77 3.21 -4.13 -4.58
N TYR A 78 2.02 -4.02 -3.96
CA TYR A 78 1.52 -4.98 -3.00
C TYR A 78 1.38 -6.39 -3.60
N HIS A 79 0.79 -6.47 -4.79
CA HIS A 79 0.59 -7.73 -5.50
C HIS A 79 1.93 -8.40 -5.84
N GLU A 80 2.92 -7.63 -6.28
CA GLU A 80 4.26 -8.15 -6.55
C GLU A 80 4.93 -8.70 -5.28
N ILE A 81 4.85 -7.97 -4.16
CA ILE A 81 5.45 -8.40 -2.88
C ILE A 81 4.83 -9.71 -2.41
N THR A 82 3.50 -9.78 -2.37
CA THR A 82 2.77 -10.96 -1.89
C THR A 82 2.95 -12.16 -2.79
N THR A 83 2.98 -11.96 -4.11
CA THR A 83 3.27 -13.04 -5.08
C THR A 83 4.67 -13.59 -4.85
N LYS A 84 5.68 -12.71 -4.78
CA LYS A 84 7.07 -13.12 -4.61
C LYS A 84 7.31 -13.78 -3.25
N ALA A 85 6.69 -13.25 -2.19
CA ALA A 85 6.72 -13.86 -0.86
C ALA A 85 6.16 -15.28 -0.87
N LEU A 86 5.02 -15.48 -1.52
CA LEU A 86 4.39 -16.80 -1.63
C LEU A 86 5.27 -17.78 -2.42
N GLU A 87 5.97 -17.32 -3.46
CA GLU A 87 6.96 -18.13 -4.18
C GLU A 87 8.12 -18.55 -3.27
N ASN A 88 8.63 -17.64 -2.44
CA ASN A 88 9.73 -17.94 -1.53
C ASN A 88 9.32 -18.92 -0.41
N GLU A 89 8.11 -18.77 0.13
CA GLU A 89 7.52 -19.70 1.10
C GLU A 89 7.44 -21.12 0.50
N LYS A 90 6.92 -21.23 -0.73
CA LYS A 90 6.81 -22.52 -1.44
C LYS A 90 8.16 -23.13 -1.78
N ALA A 91 9.19 -22.33 -2.00
CA ALA A 91 10.54 -22.81 -2.28
C ALA A 91 11.30 -23.24 -1.01
N SER A 92 10.84 -22.80 0.16
CA SER A 92 11.46 -23.09 1.46
C SER A 92 10.84 -24.29 2.20
N GLY A 93 9.68 -24.77 1.74
CA GLY A 93 8.99 -25.97 2.24
C GLY A 93 9.17 -27.18 1.33
#